data_AF-A0A7W5IF31-F1
#
_entry.id   AF-A0A7W5IF31-F1
#
_cell.length_a   1.000
_cell.length_b   1.000
_cell.length_c   1.000
_cell.angle_alpha   90.00
_cell.angle_beta   90.00
_cell.angle_gamma   90.00
#
_symmetry.space_group_name_H-M   'P 1'
#
loop_
_entity.id
_entity.type
_entity.pdbx_description
1 polymer ?
#
loop_
_entity_poly.entity_id
_entity_poly.type
_entity_poly.pdbx_seq_one_letter_code
_entity_poly.pdbx_strand_id
1 'polypeptide(L)'
;MNPIRLQVQMPTIGVFSIKGRSSIGEVEQAAETMVIALRRVEFQGVIDEHLVRALAFVPDQFRAYLRQSSRLVDGEYAWCFARVTDNKKSLAPFMASGDREWIAEA
;
A
#
# COMPACT_ATOMS: atom_id res chain seq x y z
N MET A 1 -6.73 -1.08 15.92
CA MET A 1 -7.80 -0.97 14.90
C MET A 1 -8.28 -2.36 14.47
N ASN A 2 -9.50 -2.51 13.95
CA ASN A 2 -9.88 -3.77 13.29
C ASN A 2 -9.24 -3.85 11.90
N PRO A 3 -8.92 -5.05 11.38
CA PRO A 3 -8.50 -5.21 9.98
C PRO A 3 -9.55 -4.62 9.03
N ILE A 4 -9.11 -3.86 8.04
CA ILE A 4 -9.97 -3.22 7.05
C ILE A 4 -9.56 -3.64 5.64
N ARG A 5 -10.49 -3.58 4.69
CA ARG A 5 -10.19 -3.76 3.27
C ARG A 5 -9.87 -2.42 2.62
N LEU A 6 -8.75 -2.37 1.90
CA LEU A 6 -8.32 -1.22 1.12
C LEU A 6 -7.88 -1.65 -0.27
N GLN A 7 -8.08 -0.76 -1.24
CA GLN A 7 -7.39 -0.77 -2.50
C GLN A 7 -5.98 -0.20 -2.32
N VAL A 8 -4.97 -1.05 -2.46
CA VAL A 8 -3.55 -0.71 -2.29
C VAL A 8 -2.81 -0.86 -3.62
N GLN A 9 -1.72 -0.11 -3.76
CA GLN A 9 -0.79 -0.18 -4.88
C GLN A 9 0.24 -1.27 -4.57
N MET A 10 0.15 -2.38 -5.32
CA MET A 10 1.04 -3.52 -5.22
C MET A 10 2.11 -3.42 -6.30
N PRO A 11 3.40 -3.47 -5.94
CA PRO A 11 4.45 -3.47 -6.94
C PRO A 11 4.52 -4.86 -7.60
N THR A 12 4.60 -4.88 -8.92
CA THR A 12 4.76 -6.08 -9.73
C THR A 12 5.65 -5.78 -10.93
N ILE A 13 6.14 -6.83 -11.60
CA ILE A 13 6.84 -6.66 -12.88
C ILE A 13 5.80 -6.63 -14.00
N GLY A 14 5.78 -5.53 -14.75
CA GLY A 14 4.88 -5.35 -15.87
C GLY A 14 5.52 -4.60 -17.03
N VAL A 15 4.79 -4.55 -18.13
CA VAL A 15 5.16 -3.73 -19.30
C VAL A 15 4.55 -2.35 -19.13
N PHE A 16 5.37 -1.32 -19.24
CA PHE A 16 4.92 0.07 -19.26
C PHE A 16 5.42 0.77 -20.52
N SER A 17 4.65 1.77 -20.98
CA SER A 17 4.94 2.51 -22.21
C SER A 17 5.18 3.99 -21.91
N ILE A 18 6.35 4.50 -22.30
CA ILE A 18 6.68 5.93 -22.21
C ILE A 18 6.93 6.44 -23.63
N LYS A 19 6.12 7.40 -24.07
CA LYS A 19 6.25 8.04 -25.40
C LYS A 19 6.35 7.03 -26.56
N GLY A 20 5.54 5.96 -26.51
CA GLY A 20 5.49 4.93 -27.56
C GLY A 20 6.62 3.89 -27.50
N ARG A 21 7.50 3.92 -26.50
CA ARG A 21 8.48 2.86 -26.24
C ARG A 21 8.02 2.01 -25.06
N SER A 22 7.92 0.71 -25.26
CA SER A 22 7.61 -0.25 -24.21
C SER A 22 8.88 -0.67 -23.48
N SER A 23 8.79 -0.83 -22.16
CA SER A 23 9.86 -1.36 -21.30
C SER A 23 9.25 -2.25 -20.21
N ILE A 24 10.08 -3.14 -19.67
CA ILE A 24 9.69 -4.04 -18.56
C ILE A 24 10.30 -3.48 -17.28
N GLY A 25 9.52 -3.38 -16.21
CA GLY A 25 10.01 -2.95 -14.90
C GLY A 25 8.93 -2.98 -13.82
N GLU A 26 9.24 -2.40 -12.66
CA GLU A 26 8.29 -2.28 -11.55
C GLU A 26 7.15 -1.34 -11.95
N VAL A 27 5.93 -1.86 -11.88
CA VAL A 27 4.69 -1.11 -12.05
C VAL A 27 3.81 -1.33 -10.84
N GLU A 28 3.03 -0.32 -10.50
CA GLU A 28 2.04 -0.39 -9.43
C GLU A 28 0.71 -0.90 -9.99
N GLN A 29 0.21 -2.00 -9.44
CA GLN A 29 -1.09 -2.55 -9.75
C GLN A 29 -2.03 -2.39 -8.55
N ALA A 30 -3.22 -1.83 -8.77
CA ALA A 30 -4.21 -1.71 -7.72
C ALA A 30 -4.78 -3.09 -7.36
N ALA A 31 -4.79 -3.44 -6.07
CA ALA A 31 -5.37 -4.67 -5.56
C ALA A 31 -6.18 -4.38 -4.28
N GLU A 32 -7.38 -4.95 -4.18
CA GLU A 32 -8.15 -4.91 -2.93
C GLU A 32 -7.65 -6.03 -2.01
N THR A 33 -7.27 -5.68 -0.78
CA THR A 33 -6.79 -6.66 0.20
C THR A 33 -7.03 -6.20 1.63
N MET A 34 -6.84 -7.10 2.59
CA MET A 34 -6.87 -6.75 4.00
C MET A 34 -5.62 -5.97 4.42
N VAL A 35 -5.84 -5.00 5.30
CA VAL A 35 -4.81 -4.15 5.89
C VAL A 35 -4.95 -4.20 7.39
N ILE A 36 -3.81 -4.46 8.06
CA ILE A 36 -3.72 -4.61 9.51
C ILE A 36 -3.00 -3.45 10.18
N ALA A 37 -2.32 -2.59 9.42
CA ALA A 37 -1.74 -1.37 9.96
C ALA A 37 -1.75 -0.25 8.92
N LEU A 38 -1.84 0.99 9.38
CA LEU A 38 -1.82 2.20 8.58
C LEU A 38 -0.79 3.16 9.16
N ARG A 39 -0.05 3.85 8.30
CA ARG A 39 0.90 4.89 8.69
C ARG A 39 0.79 6.07 7.73
N ARG A 40 0.87 7.29 8.27
CA ARG A 40 0.94 8.49 7.43
C ARG A 40 2.27 8.53 6.68
N VAL A 41 2.22 9.00 5.44
CA VAL A 41 3.42 9.26 4.67
C VAL A 41 3.90 10.66 5.03
N GLU A 42 5.16 10.78 5.40
CA GLU A 42 5.79 12.05 5.76
C GLU A 42 7.03 12.23 4.89
N PHE A 43 7.14 13.40 4.26
CA PHE A 43 8.30 13.79 3.49
C PHE A 43 8.80 15.14 4.01
N GLN A 44 10.03 15.17 4.53
CA GLN A 44 10.66 16.39 5.07
C GLN A 44 9.81 17.13 6.10
N GLY A 45 9.12 16.41 7.00
CA GLY A 45 8.25 17.02 8.01
C GLY A 45 6.84 17.34 7.53
N VAL A 46 6.54 17.17 6.24
CA VAL A 46 5.22 17.42 5.65
C VAL A 46 4.48 16.10 5.49
N ILE A 47 3.30 16.02 6.10
CA ILE A 47 2.40 14.87 5.95
C ILE A 47 1.73 14.94 4.57
N ASP A 48 1.77 13.85 3.83
CA ASP A 48 1.01 13.69 2.60
C ASP A 48 -0.45 13.33 2.93
N GLU A 49 -1.38 14.20 2.57
CA GLU A 49 -2.82 14.02 2.81
C GLU A 49 -3.51 13.11 1.77
N HIS A 50 -2.81 12.76 0.69
CA HIS A 50 -3.34 11.97 -0.41
C HIS A 50 -2.90 10.51 -0.35
N LEU A 51 -1.85 10.21 0.43
CA LEU A 51 -1.22 8.91 0.46
C LEU A 51 -1.02 8.42 1.90
N VAL A 52 -1.35 7.15 2.13
CA VAL A 52 -1.00 6.44 3.37
C VAL A 52 -0.21 5.18 3.04
N ARG A 53 0.64 4.73 3.97
CA ARG A 53 1.22 3.39 3.93
C ARG A 53 0.29 2.44 4.66
N ALA A 54 0.04 1.29 4.04
CA ALA A 54 -0.82 0.23 4.55
C ALA A 54 -0.02 -1.07 4.62
N LEU A 55 -0.01 -1.71 5.79
CA LEU A 55 0.52 -3.07 5.93
C LEU A 55 -0.54 -4.03 5.43
N ALA A 56 -0.40 -4.41 4.17
CA ALA A 56 -1.39 -5.13 3.40
C ALA A 56 -1.03 -6.62 3.31
N PHE A 57 -2.04 -7.49 3.42
CA PHE A 57 -1.88 -8.89 3.07
C PHE A 57 -1.62 -9.00 1.57
N VAL A 58 -0.57 -9.71 1.19
CA VAL A 58 -0.09 -9.79 -0.18
C VAL A 58 -0.72 -11.01 -0.86
N PRO A 59 -1.56 -10.84 -1.91
CA PRO A 59 -2.04 -11.96 -2.70
C PRO A 59 -0.90 -12.74 -3.35
N ASP A 60 -1.06 -14.06 -3.51
CA ASP A 60 0.01 -14.96 -3.98
C ASP A 60 0.69 -14.50 -5.27
N GLN A 61 -0.08 -13.94 -6.21
CA GLN A 61 0.43 -13.43 -7.49
C GLN A 61 1.50 -12.33 -7.36
N PHE A 62 1.53 -11.59 -6.24
CA PHE A 62 2.51 -10.52 -5.97
C PHE A 62 3.66 -10.97 -5.05
N ARG A 63 3.48 -12.07 -4.30
CA ARG A 63 4.45 -12.53 -3.29
C ARG A 63 5.80 -12.88 -3.90
N ALA A 64 5.84 -13.43 -5.10
CA ALA A 64 7.09 -13.82 -5.75
C ALA A 64 8.04 -12.62 -5.93
N TYR A 65 7.51 -11.50 -6.43
CA TYR A 65 8.30 -10.29 -6.64
C TYR A 65 8.67 -9.60 -5.32
N LEU A 66 7.71 -9.49 -4.40
CA LEU A 66 7.94 -8.86 -3.10
C LEU A 66 8.95 -9.64 -2.24
N ARG A 67 9.00 -10.98 -2.40
CA ARG A 67 10.02 -11.82 -1.78
C ARG A 67 11.40 -11.54 -2.35
N GLN A 68 11.54 -11.47 -3.68
CA GLN A 68 12.81 -11.19 -4.35
C GLN A 68 13.36 -9.80 -3.99
N SER A 69 12.48 -8.82 -3.82
CA SER A 69 12.84 -7.45 -3.43
C SER A 69 12.98 -7.24 -1.91
N SER A 70 12.89 -8.31 -1.10
CA SER A 70 12.97 -8.25 0.38
C SER A 70 11.98 -7.26 1.01
N ARG A 71 10.79 -7.12 0.43
CA ARG A 71 9.72 -6.20 0.87
C ARG A 71 8.60 -6.90 1.66
N LEU A 72 8.62 -8.23 1.74
CA LEU A 72 7.67 -9.00 2.55
C LEU A 72 8.01 -8.93 4.04
N VAL A 73 6.99 -8.65 4.84
CA VAL A 73 6.95 -8.74 6.29
C VAL A 73 6.26 -10.06 6.65
N ASP A 74 6.91 -10.86 7.50
CA ASP A 74 6.41 -12.18 7.96
C ASP A 74 5.98 -13.15 6.84
N GLY A 75 6.48 -12.94 5.62
CA GLY A 75 6.23 -13.79 4.46
C GLY A 75 4.88 -13.58 3.77
N GLU A 76 3.95 -12.83 4.36
CA GLU A 76 2.58 -12.67 3.84
C GLU A 76 2.10 -11.22 3.74
N TYR A 77 2.77 -10.28 4.40
CA TYR A 77 2.38 -8.87 4.41
C TYR A 77 3.43 -8.00 3.73
N ALA A 78 3.05 -6.81 3.28
CA ALA A 78 3.99 -5.80 2.80
C ALA A 78 3.45 -4.40 3.05
N TRP A 79 4.36 -3.45 3.27
CA TRP A 79 3.99 -2.03 3.31
C TRP A 79 3.78 -1.52 1.88
N CYS A 80 2.51 -1.30 1.55
CA CYS A 80 2.06 -0.81 0.25
C CYS A 80 1.48 0.60 0.39
N PHE A 81 1.41 1.34 -0.72
CA PHE A 81 0.74 2.63 -0.71
C PHE A 81 -0.77 2.48 -0.93
N ALA A 82 -1.58 3.26 -0.23
CA ALA A 82 -3.01 3.38 -0.48
C ALA A 82 -3.34 4.85 -0.73
N ARG A 83 -4.06 5.12 -1.82
CA ARG A 83 -4.56 6.48 -2.10
C ARG A 83 -5.78 6.74 -1.26
N VAL A 84 -5.82 7.91 -0.63
CA VAL A 84 -6.98 8.36 0.17
C VAL A 84 -8.22 8.53 -0.71
N THR A 85 -8.05 8.95 -1.96
CA THR A 85 -9.16 9.13 -2.93
C THR A 85 -9.90 7.84 -3.24
N ASP A 86 -9.18 6.72 -3.29
CA ASP A 86 -9.73 5.41 -3.68
C ASP A 86 -10.36 4.71 -2.47
N ASN A 87 -10.02 5.15 -1.25
CA ASN A 87 -10.37 4.51 0.01
C ASN A 87 -11.06 5.46 1.01
N LYS A 88 -11.69 6.53 0.53
CA LYS A 88 -12.20 7.64 1.36
C LYS A 88 -12.97 7.19 2.59
N LYS A 89 -13.91 6.24 2.43
CA LYS A 89 -14.75 5.77 3.53
C LYS A 89 -13.95 5.01 4.60
N SER A 90 -13.09 4.09 4.16
CA SER A 90 -12.30 3.25 5.07
C SER A 90 -11.20 4.02 5.78
N LEU A 91 -10.60 5.02 5.12
CA LEU A 91 -9.51 5.83 5.68
C LEU A 91 -9.99 7.08 6.42
N ALA A 92 -11.25 7.52 6.25
CA ALA A 92 -11.75 8.74 6.91
C ALA A 92 -11.52 8.76 8.44
N PRO A 93 -11.78 7.68 9.20
CA PRO A 93 -11.51 7.67 10.65
C PRO A 93 -10.03 7.89 10.97
N PHE A 94 -9.13 7.24 10.22
CA PHE A 94 -7.67 7.38 10.40
C PHE A 94 -7.21 8.79 10.07
N MET A 95 -7.68 9.34 8.95
CA MET A 95 -7.31 10.70 8.52
C MET A 95 -7.83 11.76 9.49
N ALA A 96 -9.01 11.58 10.08
CA ALA A 96 -9.61 12.49 11.06
C ALA A 96 -8.94 12.41 12.44
N SER A 97 -8.37 11.27 12.82
CA SER A 97 -7.75 11.08 14.14
C SER A 97 -6.53 11.96 14.39
N GLY A 98 -5.81 12.35 13.34
CA GLY A 98 -4.50 13.00 13.46
C GLY A 98 -3.37 12.05 13.87
N ASP A 99 -3.66 10.76 14.12
CA ASP A 99 -2.66 9.78 14.52
C ASP A 99 -1.64 9.54 13.40
N ARG A 100 -0.40 9.27 13.81
CA ARG A 100 0.69 8.95 12.86
C ARG A 100 0.59 7.54 12.33
N GLU A 101 0.15 6.60 13.17
CA GLU A 101 0.10 5.18 12.86
C GLU A 101 -1.03 4.50 13.63
N TRP A 102 -1.75 3.61 12.96
CA TRP A 102 -2.71 2.68 13.55
C TRP A 102 -2.23 1.25 13.30
N ILE A 103 -2.19 0.44 14.35
CA ILE A 103 -1.88 -0.99 14.27
C ILE A 103 -3.11 -1.76 14.74
N ALA A 104 -3.42 -2.87 14.08
CA ALA A 104 -4.40 -3.80 14.59
C ALA A 104 -3.89 -4.43 15.88
N GLU A 105 -4.74 -4.49 16.90
CA GLU A 105 -4.40 -5.21 18.12
C GLU A 105 -4.46 -6.71 17.79
N ALA A 106 -3.43 -7.45 18.21
CA ALA A 106 -3.28 -8.88 17.99
C ALA A 106 -4.22 -9.70 18.88
#